data_AF-A0A2S0WY61-F1
#
_entry.id   AF-A0A2S0WY61-F1
#
_cell.length_a   1.000
_cell.length_b   1.000
_cell.length_c   1.000
_cell.angle_alpha   90.00
_cell.angle_beta   90.00
_cell.angle_gamma   90.00
#
_symmetry.space_group_name_H-M   'P 1'
#
loop_
_entity.id
_entity.type
_entity.pdbx_description
1 polymer ?
#
loop_
_entity_poly.entity_id
_entity_poly.type
_entity_poly.pdbx_seq_one_letter_code
_entity_poly.pdbx_strand_id
1 'polypeptide(L)'
;MLEGIVDVLTTNWDNCIERGSSDERPSAVVTSQDLSNVTPPSVLKIHGCATQPQSLLVTSNHLAAPPQWVIDETRHRLGATTVAFVGIGDIAGYVKLRIEEALHDVGVIDNIRVVSPGIVSGWASSQWAGLVPDLGAGQRIAATADDFLEQLGRAYVLGVFGDIALEFSDHPKFLAAVKNAQNSITASDALKVVVWARRAAVTPHAGVSVFDSESMTTMLCALGVLLPDGFAVEASGAVRTPEAYWQVLVSSGRTSASRMQREAQNRLSAARTEGREVPKYLVAGGIGWGLGTTLPSDILNEGRGDDVLDGPLNLMPEILRAEEVLA
;
A
#
# COMPACT_ATOMS: atom_id res chain seq x y z
N MET A 1 -2.02 -4.47 2.17
CA MET A 1 -1.16 -4.71 3.34
C MET A 1 -0.39 -3.47 3.74
N LEU A 2 0.63 -3.04 2.98
CA LEU A 2 1.45 -1.88 3.39
C LEU A 2 0.64 -0.58 3.47
N GLU A 3 -0.35 -0.40 2.59
CA GLU A 3 -1.34 0.69 2.67
C GLU A 3 -2.44 0.48 3.73
N GLY A 4 -2.39 -0.59 4.54
CA GLY A 4 -3.45 -0.88 5.53
C GLY A 4 -4.77 -1.40 4.98
N ILE A 5 -4.91 -1.53 3.66
CA ILE A 5 -6.20 -1.84 3.00
C ILE A 5 -6.66 -3.30 3.16
N VAL A 6 -5.71 -4.22 3.32
CA VAL A 6 -6.01 -5.65 3.43
C VAL A 6 -5.08 -6.32 4.43
N ASP A 7 -5.66 -7.24 5.20
CA ASP A 7 -4.95 -8.26 5.96
C ASP A 7 -4.88 -9.55 5.14
N VAL A 8 -3.77 -10.28 5.30
CA VAL A 8 -3.51 -11.48 4.50
C VAL A 8 -3.30 -12.69 5.39
N LEU A 9 -4.13 -13.71 5.17
CA LEU A 9 -3.91 -15.08 5.63
C LEU A 9 -3.47 -15.90 4.43
N THR A 10 -2.41 -16.68 4.60
CA THR A 10 -1.90 -17.55 3.53
C THR A 10 -1.62 -18.96 4.01
N THR A 11 -1.98 -19.91 3.16
CA THR A 11 -1.65 -21.33 3.28
C THR A 11 -0.31 -21.68 2.63
N ASN A 12 0.34 -20.72 1.95
CA ASN A 12 1.61 -20.94 1.28
C ASN A 12 2.78 -20.92 2.27
N TRP A 13 3.73 -21.82 2.07
CA TRP A 13 4.94 -21.87 2.89
C TRP A 13 6.04 -20.90 2.44
N ASP A 14 6.05 -20.51 1.15
CA ASP A 14 7.01 -19.56 0.58
C ASP A 14 6.89 -18.16 1.19
N ASN A 15 7.88 -17.30 0.97
CA ASN A 15 7.89 -15.92 1.47
C ASN A 15 7.65 -14.87 0.37
N CYS A 16 6.90 -15.21 -0.68
CA CYS A 16 6.68 -14.32 -1.82
C CYS A 16 5.92 -13.05 -1.42
N ILE A 17 4.94 -13.14 -0.52
CA ILE A 17 4.13 -12.00 -0.07
C ILE A 17 5.00 -11.02 0.72
N GLU A 18 5.82 -11.53 1.65
CA GLU A 18 6.73 -10.76 2.49
C GLU A 18 7.83 -10.09 1.66
N ARG A 19 8.23 -10.70 0.54
CA ARG A 19 9.22 -10.19 -0.41
C ARG A 19 8.63 -9.37 -1.54
N GLY A 20 7.31 -9.18 -1.57
CA GLY A 20 6.61 -8.42 -2.62
C GLY A 20 7.01 -6.94 -2.69
N SER A 21 7.63 -6.41 -1.63
CA SER A 21 8.23 -5.08 -1.58
C SER A 21 9.72 -5.17 -1.27
N SER A 22 10.53 -4.35 -1.95
CA SER A 22 11.98 -4.28 -1.73
C SER A 22 12.35 -3.57 -0.44
N ASP A 23 11.56 -2.56 -0.06
CA ASP A 23 11.95 -1.54 0.91
C ASP A 23 11.22 -1.72 2.25
N GLU A 24 10.03 -2.33 2.23
CA GLU A 24 9.18 -2.55 3.39
C GLU A 24 8.67 -3.99 3.43
N ARG A 25 9.18 -4.80 4.37
CA ARG A 25 8.79 -6.20 4.48
C ARG A 25 7.83 -6.42 5.64
N PRO A 26 6.57 -6.83 5.41
CA PRO A 26 5.69 -7.20 6.51
C PRO A 26 6.27 -8.43 7.23
N SER A 27 6.04 -8.47 8.54
CA SER A 27 6.47 -9.62 9.35
C SER A 27 5.54 -10.81 9.13
N ALA A 28 6.08 -12.03 9.21
CA ALA A 28 5.28 -13.26 9.13
C ALA A 28 4.93 -13.75 10.54
N VAL A 29 3.66 -14.07 10.77
CA VAL A 29 3.18 -14.70 12.00
C VAL A 29 2.99 -16.19 11.72
N VAL A 30 3.76 -17.02 12.42
CA VAL A 30 3.73 -18.50 12.28
C VAL A 30 3.43 -19.21 13.59
N THR A 31 3.51 -18.50 14.72
CA THR A 31 3.18 -19.00 16.06
C THR A 31 2.27 -18.04 16.83
N SER A 32 1.67 -18.52 17.92
CA SER A 32 0.94 -17.67 18.86
C SER A 32 1.82 -16.62 19.52
N GLN A 33 3.11 -16.92 19.73
CA GLN A 33 4.06 -15.95 20.25
C GLN A 33 4.28 -14.81 19.26
N ASP A 34 4.43 -15.10 17.97
CA ASP A 34 4.53 -14.04 16.94
C ASP A 34 3.28 -13.17 16.94
N LEU A 35 2.09 -13.78 17.01
CA LEU A 35 0.81 -13.06 17.00
C LEU A 35 0.72 -12.03 18.14
N SER A 36 1.28 -12.35 19.32
CA SER A 36 1.30 -11.43 20.45
C SER A 36 2.38 -10.33 20.38
N ASN A 37 3.42 -10.51 19.56
CA ASN A 37 4.60 -9.64 19.54
C ASN A 37 4.75 -8.83 18.23
N VAL A 38 4.02 -9.19 17.18
CA VAL A 38 4.12 -8.53 15.86
C VAL A 38 3.07 -7.44 15.75
N THR A 39 3.52 -6.22 15.45
CA THR A 39 2.64 -5.10 15.10
C THR A 39 2.19 -5.24 13.64
N PRO A 40 0.88 -5.11 13.34
CA PRO A 40 0.40 -5.04 11.96
C PRO A 40 1.07 -3.94 11.14
N PRO A 41 1.21 -4.11 9.81
CA PRO A 41 0.67 -5.20 9.01
C PRO A 41 1.59 -6.43 9.03
N SER A 42 0.98 -7.61 9.09
CA SER A 42 1.68 -8.90 9.10
C SER A 42 1.00 -9.91 8.19
N VAL A 43 1.78 -10.84 7.65
CA VAL A 43 1.25 -11.99 6.91
C VAL A 43 0.99 -13.11 7.91
N LEU A 44 -0.26 -13.52 8.07
CA LEU A 44 -0.60 -14.67 8.90
C LEU A 44 -0.41 -15.97 8.10
N LYS A 45 0.58 -16.77 8.47
CA LYS A 45 0.97 -17.97 7.73
C LYS A 45 0.43 -19.21 8.41
N ILE A 46 -0.81 -19.53 8.11
CA ILE A 46 -1.59 -20.53 8.85
C ILE A 46 -1.11 -21.98 8.66
N HIS A 47 -0.28 -22.25 7.65
CA HIS A 47 0.40 -23.53 7.46
C HIS A 47 1.88 -23.52 7.85
N GLY A 48 2.35 -22.46 8.51
CA GLY A 48 3.76 -22.25 8.81
C GLY A 48 4.55 -21.61 7.65
N CYS A 49 5.86 -21.53 7.82
CA CYS A 49 6.77 -20.87 6.87
C CYS A 49 7.98 -21.73 6.56
N ALA A 50 8.38 -21.77 5.28
CA ALA A 50 9.55 -22.53 4.83
C ALA A 50 10.87 -22.04 5.47
N THR A 51 10.92 -20.78 5.91
CA THR A 51 12.08 -20.23 6.65
C THR A 51 12.12 -20.65 8.12
N GLN A 52 11.03 -21.25 8.62
CA GLN A 52 10.91 -21.79 9.97
C GLN A 52 10.31 -23.21 9.92
N PRO A 53 11.09 -24.22 9.48
CA PRO A 53 10.58 -25.55 9.16
C PRO A 53 9.77 -26.22 10.28
N GLN A 54 10.09 -25.93 11.55
CA GLN A 54 9.37 -26.43 12.73
C GLN A 54 7.92 -25.96 12.82
N SER A 55 7.55 -24.89 12.10
CA SER A 55 6.17 -24.37 12.05
C SER A 55 5.29 -25.05 11.00
N LEU A 56 5.88 -25.85 10.10
CA LEU A 56 5.20 -26.33 8.90
C LEU A 56 4.12 -27.38 9.19
N LEU A 57 2.91 -27.12 8.72
CA LEU A 57 1.79 -28.06 8.73
C LEU A 57 1.74 -28.78 7.37
N VAL A 58 2.43 -29.92 7.28
CA VAL A 58 2.63 -30.65 6.01
C VAL A 58 1.74 -31.90 5.88
N THR A 59 1.35 -32.50 7.00
CA THR A 59 0.59 -33.77 7.01
C THR A 59 -0.89 -33.53 7.25
N SER A 60 -1.74 -34.45 6.80
CA SER A 60 -3.18 -34.42 7.11
C SER A 60 -3.45 -34.38 8.62
N ASN A 61 -2.60 -35.00 9.43
CA ASN A 61 -2.70 -34.94 10.89
C ASN A 61 -2.39 -33.54 11.43
N HIS A 62 -1.37 -32.86 10.89
CA HIS A 62 -1.07 -31.47 11.27
C HIS A 62 -2.23 -30.55 10.91
N LEU A 63 -2.84 -30.77 9.74
CA LEU A 63 -3.96 -29.97 9.26
C LEU A 63 -5.25 -30.28 10.02
N ALA A 64 -5.49 -31.52 10.47
CA ALA A 64 -6.68 -31.88 11.24
C ALA A 64 -6.71 -31.26 12.65
N ALA A 65 -5.54 -30.96 13.22
CA ALA A 65 -5.39 -30.34 14.53
C ALA A 65 -4.38 -29.16 14.45
N PRO A 66 -4.72 -28.07 13.75
CA PRO A 66 -3.82 -26.92 13.64
C PRO A 66 -3.69 -26.20 15.00
N PRO A 67 -2.66 -25.36 15.19
CA PRO A 67 -2.51 -24.56 16.39
C PRO A 67 -3.75 -23.71 16.70
N GLN A 68 -4.08 -23.54 17.98
CA GLN A 68 -5.30 -22.84 18.41
C GLN A 68 -5.41 -21.40 17.84
N TRP A 69 -4.30 -20.66 17.77
CA TRP A 69 -4.30 -19.31 17.23
C TRP A 69 -4.76 -19.26 15.76
N VAL A 70 -4.46 -20.29 14.96
CA VAL A 70 -4.91 -20.37 13.56
C VAL A 70 -6.43 -20.49 13.50
N ILE A 71 -7.00 -21.29 14.40
CA ILE A 71 -8.45 -21.51 14.51
C ILE A 71 -9.13 -20.19 14.88
N ASP A 72 -8.63 -19.52 15.91
CA ASP A 72 -9.21 -18.29 16.44
C ASP A 72 -9.13 -17.14 15.40
N GLU A 73 -7.98 -16.94 14.77
CA GLU A 73 -7.76 -15.88 13.77
C GLU A 73 -8.59 -16.10 12.49
N THR A 74 -8.78 -17.37 12.08
CA THR A 74 -9.62 -17.72 10.93
C THR A 74 -11.09 -17.45 11.24
N ARG A 75 -11.58 -17.92 12.40
CA ARG A 75 -12.97 -17.70 12.84
C ARG A 75 -13.27 -16.21 12.98
N HIS A 76 -12.37 -15.46 13.61
CA HIS A 76 -12.55 -14.03 13.83
C HIS A 76 -12.75 -13.27 12.50
N ARG A 77 -11.90 -13.52 11.49
CA ARG A 77 -12.01 -12.82 10.20
C ARG A 77 -13.25 -13.21 9.41
N LEU A 78 -13.60 -14.50 9.40
CA LEU A 78 -14.82 -14.94 8.73
C LEU A 78 -16.09 -14.32 9.34
N GLY A 79 -16.10 -14.02 10.63
CA GLY A 79 -17.24 -13.39 11.30
C GLY A 79 -17.25 -11.86 11.29
N ALA A 80 -16.10 -11.20 11.14
CA ALA A 80 -15.98 -9.75 11.34
C ALA A 80 -15.76 -8.93 10.06
N THR A 81 -15.27 -9.54 8.98
CA THR A 81 -14.82 -8.80 7.79
C THR A 81 -15.27 -9.43 6.48
N THR A 82 -15.13 -8.69 5.38
CA THR A 82 -15.27 -9.25 4.03
C THR A 82 -14.02 -10.06 3.71
N VAL A 83 -14.20 -11.35 3.37
CA VAL A 83 -13.11 -12.28 3.09
C VAL A 83 -13.14 -12.72 1.63
N ALA A 84 -12.05 -12.49 0.92
CA ALA A 84 -11.85 -12.99 -0.43
C ALA A 84 -10.88 -14.18 -0.43
N PHE A 85 -11.35 -15.35 -0.84
CA PHE A 85 -10.50 -16.53 -1.07
C PHE A 85 -9.95 -16.46 -2.49
N VAL A 86 -8.64 -16.20 -2.62
CA VAL A 86 -7.99 -15.97 -3.90
C VAL A 86 -7.06 -17.14 -4.25
N GLY A 87 -7.32 -17.79 -5.38
CA GLY A 87 -6.45 -18.88 -5.89
C GLY A 87 -6.59 -20.21 -5.14
N ILE A 88 -7.60 -20.36 -4.28
CA ILE A 88 -7.86 -21.60 -3.52
C ILE A 88 -8.94 -22.41 -4.24
N GLY A 89 -8.50 -23.33 -5.11
CA GLY A 89 -9.37 -24.25 -5.84
C GLY A 89 -9.83 -25.47 -5.02
N ASP A 90 -8.98 -25.92 -4.08
CA ASP A 90 -9.24 -27.02 -3.16
C ASP A 90 -9.08 -26.49 -1.73
N ILE A 91 -10.15 -26.58 -0.95
CA ILE A 91 -10.21 -26.10 0.43
C ILE A 91 -9.69 -27.22 1.30
N ALA A 92 -8.54 -26.98 1.95
CA ALA A 92 -8.02 -27.92 2.93
C ALA A 92 -9.12 -28.27 3.96
N GLY A 93 -9.27 -29.56 4.30
CA GLY A 93 -10.42 -30.04 5.08
C GLY A 93 -10.65 -29.33 6.42
N TYR A 94 -9.59 -28.79 7.04
CA TYR A 94 -9.72 -28.00 8.26
C TYR A 94 -10.22 -26.58 8.00
N VAL A 95 -9.81 -25.93 6.90
CA VAL A 95 -10.38 -24.64 6.46
C VAL A 95 -11.85 -24.85 6.15
N LYS A 96 -12.19 -25.98 5.51
CA LYS A 96 -13.58 -26.36 5.28
C LYS A 96 -14.36 -26.45 6.59
N LEU A 97 -13.87 -27.21 7.57
CA LEU A 97 -14.49 -27.32 8.90
C LEU A 97 -14.66 -25.95 9.57
N ARG A 98 -13.66 -25.08 9.51
CA ARG A 98 -13.73 -23.74 10.13
C ARG A 98 -14.67 -22.80 9.40
N ILE A 99 -14.73 -22.89 8.08
CA ILE A 99 -15.76 -22.21 7.31
C ILE A 99 -17.11 -22.76 7.77
N GLU A 100 -17.38 -24.07 7.73
CA GLU A 100 -18.63 -24.70 8.18
C GLU A 100 -19.06 -24.24 9.59
N GLU A 101 -18.14 -24.24 10.56
CA GLU A 101 -18.38 -23.71 11.91
C GLU A 101 -18.77 -22.22 11.88
N ALA A 102 -18.00 -21.39 11.16
CA ALA A 102 -18.29 -19.96 11.04
C ALA A 102 -19.62 -19.70 10.32
N LEU A 103 -19.97 -20.50 9.30
CA LEU A 103 -21.27 -20.39 8.61
C LEU A 103 -22.41 -20.73 9.57
N HIS A 104 -22.22 -21.75 10.41
CA HIS A 104 -23.20 -22.15 11.40
C HIS A 104 -23.45 -21.05 12.44
N ASP A 105 -22.38 -20.39 12.89
CA ASP A 105 -22.43 -19.36 13.94
C ASP A 105 -22.94 -18.00 13.43
N VAL A 106 -22.62 -17.62 12.18
CA VAL A 106 -22.87 -16.26 11.63
C VAL A 106 -24.16 -16.20 10.78
N GLY A 107 -24.61 -17.30 10.20
CA GLY A 107 -25.79 -17.33 9.33
C GLY A 107 -25.48 -16.96 7.88
N VAL A 108 -26.21 -16.00 7.28
CA VAL A 108 -26.09 -15.67 5.85
C VAL A 108 -24.72 -15.03 5.55
N ILE A 109 -24.10 -15.51 4.48
CA ILE A 109 -22.68 -15.33 4.18
C ILE A 109 -22.51 -14.29 3.08
N ASP A 110 -22.94 -13.07 3.35
CA ASP A 110 -22.87 -11.98 2.38
C ASP A 110 -21.44 -11.41 2.26
N ASN A 111 -20.55 -11.78 3.18
CA ASN A 111 -19.18 -11.26 3.33
C ASN A 111 -18.09 -12.15 2.71
N ILE A 112 -18.41 -13.35 2.20
CA ILE A 112 -17.43 -14.21 1.51
C ILE A 112 -17.42 -13.93 0.00
N ARG A 113 -16.23 -13.94 -0.60
CA ARG A 113 -15.99 -13.92 -2.05
C ARG A 113 -15.03 -15.05 -2.41
N VAL A 114 -15.28 -15.74 -3.52
CA VAL A 114 -14.39 -16.78 -4.05
C VAL A 114 -13.86 -16.32 -5.41
N VAL A 115 -12.54 -16.21 -5.52
CA VAL A 115 -11.83 -15.72 -6.70
C VAL A 115 -11.03 -16.86 -7.32
N SER A 116 -11.49 -17.35 -8.46
CA SER A 116 -10.78 -18.36 -9.25
C SER A 116 -11.31 -18.35 -10.69
N PRO A 117 -10.45 -18.48 -11.73
CA PRO A 117 -10.86 -18.31 -13.12
C PRO A 117 -12.04 -19.21 -13.54
N GLY A 118 -12.10 -20.43 -13.00
CA GLY A 118 -13.13 -21.42 -13.33
C GLY A 118 -14.32 -21.47 -12.36
N ILE A 119 -14.40 -20.59 -11.35
CA ILE A 119 -15.37 -20.76 -10.26
C ILE A 119 -16.83 -20.67 -10.72
N VAL A 120 -17.10 -19.84 -11.73
CA VAL A 120 -18.47 -19.64 -12.26
C VAL A 120 -18.91 -20.83 -13.11
N SER A 121 -18.09 -21.23 -14.09
CA SER A 121 -18.41 -22.34 -15.00
C SER A 121 -18.31 -23.72 -14.33
N GLY A 122 -17.38 -23.87 -13.38
CA GLY A 122 -17.14 -25.10 -12.62
C GLY A 122 -17.84 -25.17 -11.27
N TRP A 123 -18.77 -24.25 -10.97
CA TRP A 123 -19.38 -24.13 -9.64
C TRP A 123 -19.94 -25.45 -9.12
N ALA A 124 -20.81 -26.10 -9.90
CA ALA A 124 -21.53 -27.30 -9.46
C ALA A 124 -20.61 -28.46 -9.04
N SER A 125 -19.40 -28.53 -9.60
CA SER A 125 -18.37 -29.52 -9.28
C SER A 125 -17.32 -29.03 -8.27
N SER A 126 -17.37 -27.77 -7.86
CA SER A 126 -16.41 -27.19 -6.93
C SER A 126 -16.71 -27.59 -5.49
N GLN A 127 -15.67 -27.70 -4.66
CA GLN A 127 -15.86 -27.90 -3.21
C GLN A 127 -16.61 -26.74 -2.55
N TRP A 128 -16.45 -25.53 -3.09
CA TRP A 128 -17.17 -24.33 -2.66
C TRP A 128 -18.69 -24.49 -2.77
N ALA A 129 -19.21 -25.16 -3.81
CA ALA A 129 -20.65 -25.40 -3.94
C ALA A 129 -21.20 -26.35 -2.86
N GLY A 130 -20.40 -27.30 -2.37
CA GLY A 130 -20.78 -28.15 -1.25
C GLY A 130 -20.69 -27.43 0.10
N LEU A 131 -19.81 -26.43 0.21
CA LEU A 131 -19.53 -25.71 1.45
C LEU A 131 -20.46 -24.50 1.66
N VAL A 132 -20.67 -23.72 0.60
CA VAL A 132 -21.48 -22.50 0.58
C VAL A 132 -22.44 -22.53 -0.63
N PRO A 133 -23.41 -23.46 -0.65
CA PRO A 133 -24.29 -23.68 -1.82
C PRO A 133 -25.05 -22.43 -2.25
N ASP A 134 -25.44 -21.60 -1.28
CA ASP A 134 -26.25 -20.39 -1.49
C ASP A 134 -25.40 -19.14 -1.81
N LEU A 135 -24.09 -19.28 -1.98
CA LEU A 135 -23.20 -18.15 -2.31
C LEU A 135 -23.66 -17.48 -3.61
N GLY A 136 -24.01 -16.20 -3.58
CA GLY A 136 -24.58 -15.47 -4.72
C GLY A 136 -23.65 -15.39 -5.93
N ALA A 137 -24.20 -15.24 -7.13
CA ALA A 137 -23.42 -15.16 -8.37
C ALA A 137 -22.39 -14.02 -8.35
N GLY A 138 -22.73 -12.86 -7.77
CA GLY A 138 -21.81 -11.73 -7.61
C GLY A 138 -20.66 -11.97 -6.62
N GLN A 139 -20.71 -13.06 -5.86
CA GLN A 139 -19.66 -13.44 -4.92
C GLN A 139 -18.69 -14.48 -5.51
N ARG A 140 -18.99 -14.99 -6.71
CA ARG A 140 -18.20 -15.97 -7.46
C ARG A 140 -17.46 -15.23 -8.57
N ILE A 141 -16.21 -14.87 -8.32
CA ILE A 141 -15.43 -13.98 -9.19
C ILE A 141 -14.53 -14.83 -10.08
N ALA A 142 -14.88 -14.91 -11.38
CA ALA A 142 -14.08 -15.59 -12.39
C ALA A 142 -12.90 -14.72 -12.83
N ALA A 143 -11.82 -14.71 -12.05
CA ALA A 143 -10.60 -13.96 -12.32
C ALA A 143 -9.36 -14.73 -11.82
N THR A 144 -8.20 -14.43 -12.39
CA THR A 144 -6.91 -14.83 -11.78
C THR A 144 -6.64 -14.01 -10.52
N ALA A 145 -5.66 -14.44 -9.72
CA ALA A 145 -5.23 -13.66 -8.55
C ALA A 145 -4.71 -12.28 -8.97
N ASP A 146 -3.91 -12.22 -10.04
CA ASP A 146 -3.32 -10.98 -10.54
C ASP A 146 -4.40 -10.01 -11.03
N ASP A 147 -5.34 -10.49 -11.85
CA ASP A 147 -6.44 -9.64 -12.36
C ASP A 147 -7.31 -9.11 -11.22
N PHE A 148 -7.62 -9.96 -10.23
CA PHE A 148 -8.42 -9.55 -9.09
C PHE A 148 -7.71 -8.51 -8.22
N LEU A 149 -6.42 -8.72 -7.91
CA LEU A 149 -5.65 -7.79 -7.09
C LEU A 149 -5.41 -6.45 -7.81
N GLU A 150 -5.22 -6.47 -9.13
CA GLU A 150 -5.17 -5.25 -9.95
C GLU A 150 -6.51 -4.50 -9.92
N GLN A 151 -7.64 -5.20 -10.10
CA GLN A 151 -8.96 -4.59 -10.00
C GLN A 151 -9.25 -4.02 -8.61
N LEU A 152 -8.86 -4.74 -7.55
CA LEU A 152 -8.99 -4.28 -6.18
C LEU A 152 -8.14 -3.04 -5.92
N GLY A 153 -6.88 -3.05 -6.36
CA GLY A 153 -5.98 -1.89 -6.26
C GLY A 153 -6.53 -0.69 -7.04
N ARG A 154 -7.07 -0.92 -8.24
CA ARG A 154 -7.68 0.13 -9.05
C ARG A 154 -8.91 0.72 -8.38
N ALA A 155 -9.77 -0.11 -7.82
CA ALA A 155 -10.94 0.33 -7.07
C ALA A 155 -10.54 1.17 -5.84
N TYR A 156 -9.50 0.75 -5.12
CA TYR A 156 -8.93 1.51 -4.00
C TYR A 156 -8.45 2.90 -4.44
N VAL A 157 -7.59 2.97 -5.45
CA VAL A 157 -7.06 4.25 -5.98
C VAL A 157 -8.20 5.14 -6.47
N LEU A 158 -9.18 4.59 -7.19
CA LEU A 158 -10.34 5.36 -7.66
C LEU A 158 -11.22 5.86 -6.50
N GLY A 159 -11.39 5.06 -5.44
CA GLY A 159 -12.09 5.47 -4.23
C GLY A 159 -11.45 6.70 -3.60
N VAL A 160 -10.13 6.66 -3.41
CA VAL A 160 -9.33 7.80 -2.90
C VAL A 160 -9.56 9.06 -3.74
N PHE A 161 -9.45 8.96 -5.07
CA PHE A 161 -9.69 10.12 -5.94
C PHE A 161 -11.13 10.61 -5.88
N GLY A 162 -12.10 9.70 -5.70
CA GLY A 162 -13.50 10.06 -5.48
C GLY A 162 -13.67 10.92 -4.22
N ASP A 163 -13.07 10.51 -3.11
CA ASP A 163 -13.13 11.23 -1.84
C ASP A 163 -12.45 12.61 -1.95
N ILE A 164 -11.27 12.69 -2.57
CA ILE A 164 -10.57 13.97 -2.83
C ILE A 164 -11.40 14.87 -3.75
N ALA A 165 -12.02 14.32 -4.80
CA ALA A 165 -12.83 15.11 -5.72
C ALA A 165 -14.09 15.68 -5.04
N LEU A 166 -14.66 14.97 -4.05
CA LEU A 166 -15.76 15.47 -3.24
C LEU A 166 -15.33 16.64 -2.36
N GLU A 167 -14.13 16.58 -1.77
CA GLU A 167 -13.55 17.67 -0.97
C GLU A 167 -13.41 18.97 -1.77
N PHE A 168 -13.01 18.89 -3.05
CA PHE A 168 -12.85 20.03 -3.94
C PHE A 168 -14.09 20.37 -4.78
N SER A 169 -15.26 19.81 -4.47
CA SER A 169 -16.48 19.98 -5.30
C SER A 169 -16.89 21.45 -5.49
N ASP A 170 -16.67 22.30 -4.48
CA ASP A 170 -16.97 23.75 -4.52
C ASP A 170 -15.84 24.60 -5.12
N HIS A 171 -14.73 23.98 -5.55
CA HIS A 171 -13.56 24.64 -6.11
C HIS A 171 -13.26 24.15 -7.54
N PRO A 172 -13.94 24.68 -8.59
CA PRO A 172 -13.86 24.15 -9.96
C PRO A 172 -12.45 24.02 -10.52
N LYS A 173 -11.54 24.96 -10.20
CA LYS A 173 -10.13 24.93 -10.61
C LYS A 173 -9.43 23.69 -10.04
N PHE A 174 -9.57 23.45 -8.73
CA PHE A 174 -8.91 22.34 -8.06
C PHE A 174 -9.56 21.00 -8.37
N LEU A 175 -10.89 20.97 -8.55
CA LEU A 175 -11.59 19.79 -9.05
C LEU A 175 -11.08 19.38 -10.43
N ALA A 176 -10.86 20.32 -11.34
CA ALA A 176 -10.28 20.04 -12.65
C ALA A 176 -8.84 19.49 -12.53
N ALA A 177 -8.03 20.07 -11.65
CA ALA A 177 -6.67 19.60 -11.39
C ALA A 177 -6.65 18.16 -10.84
N VAL A 178 -7.49 17.86 -9.84
CA VAL A 178 -7.62 16.50 -9.28
C VAL A 178 -8.03 15.50 -10.37
N LYS A 179 -8.98 15.87 -11.24
CA LYS A 179 -9.39 15.01 -12.38
C LYS A 179 -8.25 14.79 -13.38
N ASN A 180 -7.44 15.81 -13.66
CA ASN A 180 -6.26 15.66 -14.54
C ASN A 180 -5.23 14.69 -13.94
N ALA A 181 -4.95 14.81 -12.65
CA ALA A 181 -4.07 13.90 -11.93
C ALA A 181 -4.64 12.49 -11.89
N GLN A 182 -5.93 12.33 -11.60
CA GLN A 182 -6.63 11.05 -11.62
C GLN A 182 -6.51 10.37 -12.98
N ASN A 183 -6.77 11.08 -14.08
CA ASN A 183 -6.68 10.53 -15.44
C ASN A 183 -5.27 10.02 -15.75
N SER A 184 -4.25 10.79 -15.34
CA SER A 184 -2.83 10.44 -15.54
C SER A 184 -2.42 9.21 -14.71
N ILE A 185 -2.83 9.17 -13.46
CA ILE A 185 -2.47 8.11 -12.52
C ILE A 185 -3.19 6.80 -12.85
N THR A 186 -4.48 6.88 -13.15
CA THR A 186 -5.31 5.70 -13.45
C THR A 186 -5.04 5.09 -14.84
N ALA A 187 -4.28 5.79 -15.69
CA ALA A 187 -3.73 5.22 -16.92
C ALA A 187 -2.61 4.18 -16.66
N SER A 188 -2.04 4.14 -15.45
CA SER A 188 -1.08 3.12 -15.03
C SER A 188 -1.77 1.92 -14.36
N ASP A 189 -1.05 0.82 -14.18
CA ASP A 189 -1.46 -0.28 -13.34
C ASP A 189 -1.51 0.14 -11.86
N ALA A 190 -2.46 -0.41 -11.10
CA ALA A 190 -2.72 0.01 -9.73
C ALA A 190 -1.54 -0.28 -8.80
N LEU A 191 -0.83 -1.40 -9.03
CA LEU A 191 0.36 -1.74 -8.26
C LEU A 191 1.43 -0.65 -8.39
N LYS A 192 1.74 -0.21 -9.62
CA LYS A 192 2.70 0.86 -9.87
C LYS A 192 2.28 2.17 -9.21
N VAL A 193 1.00 2.51 -9.22
CA VAL A 193 0.48 3.70 -8.54
C VAL A 193 0.67 3.62 -7.03
N VAL A 194 0.34 2.50 -6.41
CA VAL A 194 0.52 2.30 -4.97
C VAL A 194 2.00 2.33 -4.59
N VAL A 195 2.87 1.67 -5.36
CA VAL A 195 4.33 1.70 -5.15
C VAL A 195 4.88 3.11 -5.31
N TRP A 196 4.41 3.86 -6.31
CA TRP A 196 4.76 5.26 -6.52
C TRP A 196 4.39 6.11 -5.30
N ALA A 197 3.17 5.99 -4.79
CA ALA A 197 2.71 6.74 -3.62
C ALA A 197 3.56 6.42 -2.38
N ARG A 198 3.84 5.13 -2.12
CA ARG A 198 4.71 4.73 -1.02
C ARG A 198 6.12 5.27 -1.11
N ARG A 199 6.70 5.30 -2.31
CA ARG A 199 8.04 5.87 -2.53
C ARG A 199 8.05 7.39 -2.51
N ALA A 200 6.93 8.04 -2.83
CA ALA A 200 6.79 9.48 -2.66
C ALA A 200 6.77 9.87 -1.17
N ALA A 201 6.24 9.02 -0.28
CA ALA A 201 6.25 9.31 1.14
C ALA A 201 7.66 9.35 1.75
N VAL A 202 7.90 10.38 2.56
CA VAL A 202 9.11 10.48 3.39
C VAL A 202 8.85 9.75 4.70
N THR A 203 9.46 8.58 4.84
CA THR A 203 9.25 7.66 5.98
C THR A 203 7.82 7.11 6.00
N PRO A 204 7.43 6.33 4.96
CA PRO A 204 6.15 5.63 4.99
C PRO A 204 6.09 4.69 6.19
N HIS A 205 4.91 4.55 6.79
CA HIS A 205 4.66 3.58 7.84
C HIS A 205 3.87 2.41 7.25
N ALA A 206 4.32 1.19 7.50
CA ALA A 206 3.58 0.01 7.08
C ALA A 206 2.22 -0.03 7.80
N GLY A 207 1.17 -0.36 7.07
CA GLY A 207 -0.21 -0.41 7.57
C GLY A 207 -0.93 0.92 7.54
N VAL A 208 -0.25 2.00 7.15
CA VAL A 208 -0.82 3.34 7.01
C VAL A 208 -0.86 3.70 5.54
N SER A 209 -2.04 4.08 5.06
CA SER A 209 -2.26 4.59 3.72
C SER A 209 -1.52 5.91 3.53
N VAL A 210 -0.74 6.03 2.45
CA VAL A 210 -0.12 7.31 2.09
C VAL A 210 -1.16 8.26 1.48
N PHE A 211 -2.16 7.69 0.82
CA PHE A 211 -3.25 8.41 0.18
C PHE A 211 -4.15 9.16 1.17
N ASP A 212 -4.21 8.70 2.42
CA ASP A 212 -5.01 9.33 3.49
C ASP A 212 -4.32 10.59 4.06
N SER A 213 -3.09 10.91 3.64
CA SER A 213 -2.38 12.09 4.13
C SER A 213 -2.79 13.35 3.40
N GLU A 214 -3.02 14.45 4.14
CA GLU A 214 -3.30 15.78 3.58
C GLU A 214 -2.19 16.23 2.60
N SER A 215 -0.94 15.84 2.87
CA SER A 215 0.19 16.13 1.98
C SER A 215 0.06 15.42 0.63
N MET A 216 -0.47 14.20 0.59
CA MET A 216 -0.73 13.52 -0.68
C MET A 216 -1.89 14.17 -1.43
N THR A 217 -2.98 14.56 -0.75
CA THR A 217 -4.08 15.31 -1.38
C THR A 217 -3.58 16.61 -2.02
N THR A 218 -2.80 17.39 -1.27
CA THR A 218 -2.16 18.64 -1.75
C THR A 218 -1.25 18.36 -2.95
N MET A 219 -0.45 17.31 -2.87
CA MET A 219 0.45 16.89 -3.94
C MET A 219 -0.30 16.52 -5.23
N LEU A 220 -1.37 15.73 -5.14
CA LEU A 220 -2.16 15.32 -6.29
C LEU A 220 -2.82 16.51 -6.97
N CYS A 221 -3.32 17.47 -6.21
CA CYS A 221 -3.86 18.72 -6.75
C CYS A 221 -2.77 19.54 -7.46
N ALA A 222 -1.60 19.72 -6.82
CA ALA A 222 -0.48 20.46 -7.39
C ALA A 222 0.04 19.83 -8.68
N LEU A 223 0.17 18.50 -8.74
CA LEU A 223 0.52 17.78 -9.96
C LEU A 223 -0.47 18.04 -11.10
N GLY A 224 -1.77 18.04 -10.80
CA GLY A 224 -2.81 18.32 -11.79
C GLY A 224 -2.81 19.76 -12.32
N VAL A 225 -2.37 20.73 -11.49
CA VAL A 225 -2.17 22.13 -11.90
C VAL A 225 -0.89 22.28 -12.72
N LEU A 226 0.21 21.67 -12.26
CA LEU A 226 1.53 21.80 -12.86
C LEU A 226 1.63 21.08 -14.21
N LEU A 227 0.96 19.92 -14.34
CA LEU A 227 1.06 19.01 -15.48
C LEU A 227 -0.34 18.74 -16.09
N PRO A 228 -1.01 19.76 -16.64
CA PRO A 228 -2.40 19.64 -17.10
C PRO A 228 -2.56 18.72 -18.32
N ASP A 229 -1.52 18.59 -19.13
CA ASP A 229 -1.49 17.70 -20.31
C ASP A 229 -1.24 16.23 -19.96
N GLY A 230 -1.02 15.95 -18.67
CA GLY A 230 -0.85 14.63 -18.10
C GLY A 230 0.60 14.22 -17.87
N PHE A 231 0.74 13.11 -17.15
CA PHE A 231 2.04 12.55 -16.75
C PHE A 231 1.98 11.04 -16.56
N ALA A 232 3.13 10.38 -16.58
CA ALA A 232 3.26 8.98 -16.24
C ALA A 232 3.91 8.84 -14.85
N VAL A 233 3.31 8.04 -13.97
CA VAL A 233 3.96 7.65 -12.72
C VAL A 233 5.01 6.58 -12.98
N GLU A 234 6.10 6.61 -12.22
CA GLU A 234 7.14 5.59 -12.21
C GLU A 234 7.23 4.91 -10.85
N ALA A 235 7.54 3.61 -10.84
CA ALA A 235 7.78 2.87 -9.61
C ALA A 235 8.94 3.46 -8.78
N SER A 236 9.76 4.35 -9.32
CA SER A 236 10.80 5.12 -8.60
C SER A 236 10.24 6.18 -7.64
N GLY A 237 8.92 6.42 -7.63
CA GLY A 237 8.29 7.55 -6.93
C GLY A 237 8.40 8.87 -7.70
N ALA A 238 8.82 8.81 -8.97
CA ALA A 238 8.87 9.96 -9.86
C ALA A 238 7.62 10.04 -10.76
N VAL A 239 7.39 11.21 -11.32
CA VAL A 239 6.47 11.44 -12.43
C VAL A 239 7.25 11.97 -13.63
N ARG A 240 6.86 11.55 -14.82
CA ARG A 240 7.53 11.88 -16.08
C ARG A 240 6.56 12.52 -17.06
N THR A 241 7.02 13.58 -17.71
CA THR A 241 6.43 14.15 -18.92
C THR A 241 7.48 14.13 -20.05
N PRO A 242 7.12 14.48 -21.30
CA PRO A 242 8.10 14.62 -22.37
C PRO A 242 9.20 15.65 -22.09
N GLU A 243 8.91 16.63 -21.22
CA GLU A 243 9.77 17.80 -20.98
C GLU A 243 10.45 17.79 -19.61
N ALA A 244 9.96 16.98 -18.67
CA ALA A 244 10.44 17.03 -17.30
C ALA A 244 10.38 15.69 -16.55
N TYR A 245 11.32 15.53 -15.63
CA TYR A 245 11.40 14.43 -14.68
C TYR A 245 11.32 14.97 -13.26
N TRP A 246 10.23 14.65 -12.56
CA TRP A 246 9.94 15.15 -11.22
C TRP A 246 9.95 14.02 -10.21
N GLN A 247 10.76 14.14 -9.17
CA GLN A 247 10.66 13.30 -7.99
C GLN A 247 9.65 13.92 -7.02
N VAL A 248 8.69 13.11 -6.59
CA VAL A 248 7.64 13.53 -5.65
C VAL A 248 8.05 13.18 -4.23
N LEU A 249 7.88 14.12 -3.30
CA LEU A 249 8.08 13.90 -1.86
C LEU A 249 6.88 14.39 -1.06
N VAL A 250 6.26 13.52 -0.27
CA VAL A 250 5.14 13.87 0.62
C VAL A 250 5.47 13.55 2.06
N SER A 251 5.03 14.41 2.98
CA SER A 251 5.12 14.11 4.41
C SER A 251 3.98 13.19 4.85
N SER A 252 4.26 11.92 5.13
CA SER A 252 3.28 10.95 5.65
C SER A 252 3.08 11.04 7.18
N GLY A 253 3.34 12.21 7.78
CA GLY A 253 3.32 12.43 9.24
C GLY A 253 3.96 13.76 9.65
N ARG A 254 4.50 13.83 10.87
CA ARG A 254 5.23 15.01 11.38
C ARG A 254 6.68 15.00 10.89
N THR A 255 6.90 15.40 9.64
CA THR A 255 8.25 15.56 9.07
C THR A 255 8.66 17.03 9.09
N SER A 256 9.92 17.35 9.40
CA SER A 256 10.43 18.73 9.29
C SER A 256 10.83 19.07 7.86
N ALA A 257 10.81 20.36 7.50
CA ALA A 257 11.33 20.85 6.23
C ALA A 257 12.79 20.41 5.99
N SER A 258 13.65 20.49 7.02
CA SER A 258 15.04 20.03 6.95
C SER A 258 15.18 18.55 6.62
N ARG A 259 14.25 17.71 7.11
CA ARG A 259 14.23 16.27 6.78
C ARG A 259 13.79 16.03 5.34
N MET A 260 12.79 16.76 4.85
CA MET A 260 12.37 16.70 3.44
C MET A 260 13.50 17.12 2.50
N GLN A 261 14.21 18.21 2.81
CA GLN A 261 15.35 18.69 2.02
C GLN A 261 16.51 17.68 2.01
N ARG A 262 16.83 17.08 3.16
CA ARG A 262 17.85 16.04 3.25
C ARG A 262 17.47 14.80 2.43
N GLU A 263 16.20 14.41 2.45
CA GLU A 263 15.70 13.30 1.64
C GLU A 263 15.83 13.62 0.14
N ALA A 264 15.50 14.83 -0.29
CA ALA A 264 15.72 15.28 -1.67
C ALA A 264 17.20 15.22 -2.06
N GLN A 265 18.10 15.72 -1.22
CA GLN A 265 19.56 15.63 -1.42
C GLN A 265 20.03 14.19 -1.55
N ASN A 266 19.60 13.31 -0.64
CA ASN A 266 19.97 11.89 -0.66
C ASN A 266 19.55 11.21 -1.97
N ARG A 267 18.32 11.44 -2.42
CA ARG A 267 17.82 10.87 -3.69
C ARG A 267 18.54 11.44 -4.90
N LEU A 268 18.92 12.72 -4.86
CA LEU A 268 19.68 13.37 -5.93
C LEU A 268 21.08 12.77 -6.03
N SER A 269 21.76 12.60 -4.90
CA SER A 269 23.06 11.94 -4.83
C SER A 269 22.99 10.50 -5.33
N ALA A 270 21.97 9.74 -4.93
CA ALA A 270 21.76 8.37 -5.40
C ALA A 270 21.52 8.31 -6.92
N ALA A 271 20.64 9.16 -7.45
CA ALA A 271 20.37 9.23 -8.89
C ALA A 271 21.65 9.50 -9.68
N ARG A 272 22.50 10.44 -9.22
CA ARG A 272 23.78 10.74 -9.87
C ARG A 272 24.77 9.59 -9.80
N THR A 273 24.92 8.95 -8.64
CA THR A 273 25.82 7.78 -8.48
C THR A 273 25.40 6.62 -9.40
N GLU A 274 24.10 6.45 -9.60
CA GLU A 274 23.53 5.42 -10.48
C GLU A 274 23.49 5.84 -11.96
N GLY A 275 23.93 7.06 -12.30
CA GLY A 275 23.90 7.59 -13.66
C GLY A 275 22.49 7.85 -14.21
N ARG A 276 21.50 8.01 -13.32
CA ARG A 276 20.12 8.34 -13.68
C ARG A 276 19.97 9.84 -13.96
N GLU A 277 18.88 10.16 -14.66
CA GLU A 277 18.44 11.54 -14.92
C GLU A 277 18.25 12.29 -13.60
N VAL A 278 18.67 13.56 -13.56
CA VAL A 278 18.59 14.42 -12.38
C VAL A 278 17.17 15.00 -12.27
N PRO A 279 16.40 14.65 -11.23
CA PRO A 279 15.03 15.12 -11.10
C PRO A 279 14.95 16.54 -10.52
N LYS A 280 13.88 17.25 -10.86
CA LYS A 280 13.32 18.33 -10.04
C LYS A 280 12.48 17.73 -8.92
N TYR A 281 12.33 18.42 -7.79
CA TYR A 281 11.57 17.91 -6.65
C TYR A 281 10.29 18.70 -6.47
N LEU A 282 9.15 18.01 -6.45
CA LEU A 282 7.88 18.56 -5.99
C LEU A 282 7.61 18.03 -4.59
N VAL A 283 7.44 18.94 -3.62
CA VAL A 283 7.34 18.61 -2.20
C VAL A 283 6.01 19.09 -1.62
N ALA A 284 5.31 18.26 -0.86
CA ALA A 284 4.12 18.65 -0.12
C ALA A 284 4.24 18.34 1.39
N GLY A 285 3.80 19.28 2.21
CA GLY A 285 3.89 19.20 3.67
C GLY A 285 5.30 19.45 4.20
N GLY A 286 5.49 19.20 5.50
CA GLY A 286 6.72 19.47 6.22
C GLY A 286 6.61 20.70 7.12
N ILE A 287 7.01 20.57 8.39
CA ILE A 287 6.93 21.65 9.36
C ILE A 287 8.14 22.56 9.21
N GLY A 288 7.92 23.87 9.14
CA GLY A 288 8.98 24.88 9.19
C GLY A 288 9.47 25.41 7.84
N TRP A 289 8.74 25.19 6.73
CA TRP A 289 9.03 25.85 5.43
C TRP A 289 8.76 27.36 5.43
N GLY A 290 8.75 28.02 6.60
CA GLY A 290 8.37 29.42 6.74
C GLY A 290 9.18 30.33 5.80
N LEU A 291 8.48 31.22 5.10
CA LEU A 291 9.07 32.37 4.40
C LEU A 291 9.93 33.12 5.41
N GLY A 292 11.21 33.30 5.09
CA GLY A 292 12.19 33.90 5.98
C GLY A 292 11.70 35.20 6.62
N THR A 293 11.27 35.13 7.87
CA THR A 293 11.25 36.24 8.83
C THR A 293 11.34 35.64 10.23
N THR A 294 12.50 35.85 10.85
CA THR A 294 12.82 35.65 12.28
C THR A 294 12.68 34.23 12.86
N LEU A 295 13.84 33.56 13.03
CA LEU A 295 13.99 32.41 13.91
C LEU A 295 13.70 32.81 15.38
N PRO A 296 13.04 31.96 16.19
CA PRO A 296 13.14 32.04 17.64
C PRO A 296 14.60 31.76 18.04
N SER A 297 15.16 32.62 18.88
CA SER A 297 16.60 32.68 19.19
C SER A 297 17.15 31.55 20.08
N ASP A 298 16.45 30.42 20.24
CA ASP A 298 16.98 29.33 21.06
C ASP A 298 16.25 28.00 20.83
N ILE A 299 16.91 27.06 20.12
CA ILE A 299 16.81 25.62 20.39
C ILE A 299 18.22 25.05 20.25
N LEU A 300 18.90 24.97 21.39
CA LEU A 300 20.17 24.27 21.59
C LEU A 300 20.06 22.79 21.18
N ASN A 301 20.35 22.47 19.91
CA ASN A 301 20.98 21.21 19.45
C ASN A 301 21.22 21.15 17.93
N GLU A 302 21.54 22.27 17.29
CA GLU A 302 22.09 22.22 15.93
C GLU A 302 23.62 22.14 16.02
N GLY A 303 24.18 21.09 15.41
CA GLY A 303 25.61 20.86 15.34
C GLY A 303 26.35 22.10 14.84
N ARG A 304 27.50 22.37 15.44
CA ARG A 304 28.37 23.49 15.08
C ARG A 304 28.60 23.53 13.57
N GLY A 305 28.37 24.70 12.97
CA GLY A 305 28.56 24.98 11.53
C GLY A 305 30.00 24.83 11.01
N ASP A 306 30.92 24.34 11.83
CA ASP A 306 32.33 24.12 11.48
C ASP A 306 32.66 22.63 11.25
N ASP A 307 31.67 21.73 11.35
CA ASP A 307 31.81 20.28 11.10
C ASP A 307 31.25 19.85 9.72
N VAL A 308 31.09 20.79 8.79
CA VAL A 308 30.74 20.51 7.39
C VAL A 308 32.02 20.58 6.55
N LEU A 309 32.60 19.42 6.26
CA LEU A 309 33.53 19.28 5.14
C LEU A 309 32.73 19.53 3.85
N ASP A 310 32.67 20.78 3.40
CA ASP A 310 32.16 21.15 2.08
C ASP A 310 33.05 20.53 1.00
N GLY A 311 32.70 19.32 0.58
CA GLY A 311 33.26 18.71 -0.61
C GLY A 311 32.87 19.49 -1.87
N PRO A 312 33.68 19.46 -2.95
CA PRO A 312 33.54 20.33 -4.13
C PRO A 312 32.31 20.07 -5.03
N LEU A 313 31.27 19.40 -4.54
CA LEU A 313 30.05 19.03 -5.29
C LEU A 313 28.80 19.11 -4.41
N ASN A 314 28.61 20.22 -3.67
CA ASN A 314 27.41 20.42 -2.87
C ASN A 314 26.18 20.63 -3.79
N LEU A 315 25.57 19.53 -4.21
CA LEU A 315 24.42 19.49 -5.11
C LEU A 315 23.16 19.88 -4.33
N MET A 316 22.60 21.03 -4.65
CA MET A 316 21.32 21.44 -4.09
C MET A 316 20.17 20.96 -5.00
N PRO A 317 19.18 20.23 -4.46
CA PRO A 317 17.99 19.87 -5.23
C PRO A 317 17.18 21.12 -5.58
N GLU A 318 16.69 21.19 -6.81
CA GLU A 318 15.68 22.17 -7.21
C GLU A 318 14.34 21.72 -6.62
N ILE A 319 13.86 22.44 -5.59
CA ILE A 319 12.62 22.12 -4.86
C ILE A 319 11.55 23.15 -5.21
N LEU A 320 10.39 22.67 -5.64
CA LEU A 320 9.14 23.41 -5.77
C LEU A 320 8.15 22.88 -4.72
N ARG A 321 7.48 23.77 -3.99
CA ARG A 321 6.48 23.35 -3.01
C ARG A 321 5.10 23.25 -3.65
N ALA A 322 4.35 22.21 -3.32
CA ALA A 322 2.99 22.00 -3.82
C ALA A 322 2.08 23.17 -3.42
N GLU A 323 2.26 23.72 -2.22
CA GLU A 323 1.53 24.89 -1.72
C GLU A 323 1.82 26.15 -2.55
N GLU A 324 3.01 26.29 -3.12
CA GLU A 324 3.36 27.41 -4.02
C GLU A 324 2.73 27.26 -5.40
N VAL A 325 2.54 26.03 -5.88
CA VAL A 325 1.84 25.75 -7.14
C VAL A 325 0.34 26.06 -7.01
N LEU A 326 -0.22 25.91 -5.82
CA LEU A 326 -1.65 26.08 -5.56
C LEU A 326 -2.06 27.52 -5.17
N ALA A 327 -1.10 28.35 -4.73
CA ALA A 327 -1.29 29.76 -4.38
C ALA A 327 -1.70 30.62 -5.60
#